data_AF-A0AAW7YZ37-F1
#
_entry.id   AF-A0AAW7YZ37-F1
#
_cell.length_a   1.000
_cell.length_b   1.000
_cell.length_c   1.000
_cell.angle_alpha   90.00
_cell.angle_beta   90.00
_cell.angle_gamma   90.00
#
_symmetry.space_group_name_H-M   'P 1'
#
loop_
_entity.id
_entity.type
_entity.pdbx_description
1 polymer ?
#
loop_
_entity_poly.entity_id
_entity_poly.type
_entity_poly.pdbx_seq_one_letter_code
_entity_poly.pdbx_strand_id
1 'polypeptide(L)'
;MSVGPIGKKQARSGNVSYSDPVTLHETSKSRIDFVPFYINKSSGVELAGKIQTYRKEQSPFGLLPVEEKSLSLQGNAILKLFDALKSHIAVKDENDGDFFLIKVNDGTAQLAEHDPQSVANALTSVLSQDEIIAHLQNTDITDELANALKGSIRLKDMKAAVNRLRNHLNNQENDEKIYQKWCEEYPWAFGNAYVVNDDIRAISPHDHLDLMLSNVIAGFRDVIELKRPNMEVMNYDSSHRNFYFSSEVSKAIGQCHRYLDTFNEVAVKGLQDHPEVVAYHPRAIIVIGRSHNWSPEKHRALHGLNSRLTNISVMTYDHLLNQGERLVNLLEPAPEDLKPAINQDSSWNDFEF
;
A
#
# COMPACT_ATOMS: atom_id res chain seq x y z
N MET A 1 -24.12 15.95 -27.91
CA MET A 1 -24.62 16.81 -29.01
C MET A 1 -24.14 16.23 -30.32
N SER A 2 -25.05 15.84 -31.22
CA SER A 2 -24.66 15.42 -32.57
C SER A 2 -24.22 16.65 -33.36
N VAL A 3 -22.95 16.68 -33.77
CA VAL A 3 -22.46 17.73 -34.66
C VAL A 3 -23.04 17.46 -36.04
N GLY A 4 -23.82 18.41 -36.57
CA GLY A 4 -24.34 18.33 -37.94
C GLY A 4 -23.20 18.30 -38.98
N PRO A 5 -23.52 18.08 -40.26
CA PRO A 5 -22.51 18.05 -41.32
C PRO A 5 -21.71 19.37 -41.36
N ILE A 6 -20.38 19.28 -41.38
CA ILE A 6 -19.49 20.44 -41.46
C ILE A 6 -19.13 20.70 -42.92
N GLY A 7 -19.61 21.82 -43.48
CA GLY A 7 -19.25 22.27 -44.82
C GLY A 7 -17.99 23.14 -44.82
N LYS A 8 -16.94 22.73 -45.54
CA LYS A 8 -15.69 23.51 -45.70
C LYS A 8 -15.64 24.18 -47.09
N LYS A 9 -15.41 25.49 -47.12
CA LYS A 9 -15.35 26.32 -48.35
C LYS A 9 -13.99 27.01 -48.44
N GLN A 10 -13.34 26.96 -49.61
CA GLN A 10 -12.04 27.62 -49.81
C GLN A 10 -12.22 29.12 -50.09
N ALA A 11 -11.36 29.94 -49.51
CA ALA A 11 -11.32 31.38 -49.78
C ALA A 11 -10.78 31.66 -51.19
N ARG A 12 -11.16 32.79 -51.79
CA ARG A 12 -10.63 33.23 -53.09
C ARG A 12 -9.11 33.40 -53.11
N SER A 13 -8.47 33.62 -51.95
CA SER A 13 -7.02 33.72 -51.81
C SER A 13 -6.29 32.38 -51.86
N GLY A 14 -7.00 31.24 -51.81
CA GLY A 14 -6.43 29.89 -51.84
C GLY A 14 -5.75 29.42 -50.54
N ASN A 15 -5.30 30.35 -49.70
CA ASN A 15 -4.48 30.06 -48.50
C ASN A 15 -5.29 29.72 -47.25
N VAL A 16 -6.60 30.00 -47.25
CA VAL A 16 -7.49 29.78 -46.10
C VAL A 16 -8.77 29.10 -46.57
N SER A 17 -9.33 28.22 -45.77
CA SER A 17 -10.71 27.72 -45.91
C SER A 17 -11.54 28.10 -44.70
N TYR A 18 -12.85 28.17 -44.83
CA TYR A 18 -13.79 28.49 -43.77
C TYR A 18 -14.86 27.41 -43.64
N SER A 19 -15.40 27.24 -42.44
CA SER A 19 -16.63 26.48 -42.23
C SER A 19 -17.76 27.40 -41.81
N ASP A 20 -19.00 26.89 -41.86
CA ASP A 20 -20.15 27.66 -41.41
C ASP A 20 -20.01 28.00 -39.90
N PRO A 21 -20.31 29.24 -39.48
CA PRO A 21 -20.19 29.66 -38.08
C PRO A 21 -21.11 28.86 -37.15
N VAL A 22 -20.63 28.59 -35.93
CA VAL A 22 -21.41 27.95 -34.87
C VAL A 22 -21.82 29.00 -33.86
N THR A 23 -23.12 29.23 -33.69
CA THR A 23 -23.63 30.16 -32.68
C THR A 23 -23.45 29.57 -31.29
N LEU A 24 -22.64 30.24 -30.47
CA LEU A 24 -22.35 29.86 -29.09
C LEU A 24 -23.38 30.46 -28.13
N HIS A 25 -23.84 31.68 -28.43
CA HIS A 25 -24.77 32.42 -27.57
C HIS A 25 -25.51 33.49 -28.37
N GLU A 26 -26.80 33.66 -28.09
CA GLU A 26 -27.64 34.64 -28.79
C GLU A 26 -28.64 35.29 -27.83
N THR A 27 -28.75 36.62 -27.89
CA THR A 27 -29.70 37.44 -27.12
C THR A 27 -30.49 38.35 -28.04
N SER A 28 -31.40 39.16 -27.48
CA SER A 28 -32.11 40.20 -28.24
C SER A 28 -31.18 41.31 -28.75
N LYS A 29 -30.01 41.52 -28.12
CA LYS A 29 -29.08 42.63 -28.43
C LYS A 29 -27.76 42.19 -29.10
N SER A 30 -27.40 40.93 -28.97
CA SER A 30 -26.11 40.42 -29.45
C SER A 30 -26.18 38.97 -29.91
N ARG A 31 -25.20 38.58 -30.72
CA ARG A 31 -24.96 37.19 -31.14
C ARG A 31 -23.46 36.92 -31.07
N ILE A 32 -23.05 35.78 -30.54
CA ILE A 32 -21.66 35.36 -30.43
C ILE A 32 -21.52 34.06 -31.21
N ASP A 33 -20.69 34.08 -32.24
CA ASP A 33 -20.41 32.92 -33.07
C ASP A 33 -18.94 32.52 -32.96
N PHE A 34 -18.70 31.22 -32.99
CA PHE A 34 -17.40 30.67 -33.33
C PHE A 34 -17.29 30.53 -34.85
N VAL A 35 -16.36 31.25 -35.45
CA VAL A 35 -16.09 31.24 -36.90
C VAL A 35 -14.81 30.43 -37.15
N PRO A 36 -14.90 29.18 -37.64
CA PRO A 36 -13.74 28.34 -37.88
C PRO A 36 -13.07 28.67 -39.21
N PHE A 37 -11.74 28.67 -39.23
CA PHE A 37 -10.96 28.76 -40.46
C PHE A 37 -9.73 27.86 -40.43
N TYR A 38 -9.34 27.37 -41.60
CA TYR A 38 -8.27 26.41 -41.80
C TYR A 38 -7.15 27.09 -42.58
N ILE A 39 -5.98 27.21 -41.96
CA ILE A 39 -4.81 27.86 -42.54
C ILE A 39 -3.91 26.77 -43.12
N ASN A 40 -3.62 26.85 -44.41
CA ASN A 40 -2.65 25.96 -45.03
C ASN A 40 -1.24 26.43 -44.68
N LYS A 41 -0.47 25.61 -43.94
CA LYS A 41 0.94 25.83 -43.61
C LYS A 41 1.80 24.73 -44.25
N SER A 42 3.11 24.96 -44.34
CA SER A 42 4.07 23.96 -44.85
C SER A 42 4.07 22.65 -44.03
N SER A 43 3.75 22.74 -42.74
CA SER A 43 3.66 21.61 -41.80
C SER A 43 2.29 20.91 -41.78
N GLY A 44 1.32 21.36 -42.59
CA GLY A 44 -0.04 20.82 -42.62
C GLY A 44 -1.12 21.90 -42.48
N VAL A 45 -2.37 21.47 -42.27
CA VAL A 45 -3.52 22.35 -42.13
C VAL A 45 -3.76 22.64 -40.65
N GLU A 46 -3.71 23.91 -40.26
CA GLU A 46 -4.00 24.35 -38.89
C GLU A 46 -5.47 24.78 -38.76
N LEU A 47 -6.18 24.27 -37.75
CA LEU A 47 -7.48 24.79 -37.35
C LEU A 47 -7.29 26.01 -36.46
N ALA A 48 -7.80 27.14 -36.93
CA ALA A 48 -7.92 28.39 -36.20
C ALA A 48 -9.38 28.84 -36.18
N GLY A 49 -9.68 29.86 -35.39
CA GLY A 49 -11.05 30.31 -35.24
C GLY A 49 -11.16 31.62 -34.51
N LYS A 50 -12.27 32.31 -34.72
CA LYS A 50 -12.56 33.57 -34.06
C LYS A 50 -13.88 33.46 -33.31
N ILE A 51 -13.88 33.77 -32.03
CA ILE A 51 -15.10 34.05 -31.28
C ILE A 51 -15.48 35.49 -31.66
N GLN A 52 -16.45 35.62 -32.56
CA GLN A 52 -16.89 36.89 -33.09
C GLN A 52 -18.18 37.31 -32.38
N THR A 53 -18.13 38.48 -31.75
CA THR A 53 -19.32 39.12 -31.19
C THR A 53 -19.94 40.06 -32.23
N TYR A 54 -21.25 39.96 -32.40
CA TYR A 54 -22.07 40.82 -33.23
C TYR A 54 -23.09 41.59 -32.37
N ARG A 55 -23.36 42.84 -32.74
CA ARG A 55 -24.45 43.63 -32.19
C ARG A 55 -25.65 43.60 -33.14
N LYS A 56 -26.83 43.35 -32.57
CA LYS A 56 -28.13 43.41 -33.26
C LYS A 56 -28.67 44.83 -33.16
N GLU A 57 -28.15 45.73 -33.99
CA GLU A 57 -28.79 47.04 -34.20
C GLU A 57 -29.76 46.97 -35.37
N GLN A 58 -30.75 47.88 -35.41
CA GLN A 58 -31.59 48.11 -36.60
C GLN A 58 -30.74 48.82 -37.67
N SER A 59 -29.70 48.15 -38.17
CA SER A 59 -28.86 48.65 -39.25
C SER A 59 -29.36 48.05 -40.58
N PRO A 60 -29.41 48.83 -41.67
CA PRO A 60 -29.72 48.30 -43.00
C PRO A 60 -28.67 47.29 -43.50
N PHE A 61 -27.53 47.15 -42.81
CA PHE A 61 -26.44 46.23 -43.13
C PHE A 61 -26.44 44.94 -42.27
N GLY A 62 -27.42 44.76 -41.37
CA GLY A 62 -27.53 43.56 -40.54
C GLY A 62 -26.62 43.55 -39.30
N LEU A 63 -26.13 42.36 -38.92
CA LEU A 63 -25.29 42.14 -37.74
C LEU A 63 -23.92 42.83 -37.88
N LEU A 64 -23.62 43.76 -36.97
CA LEU A 64 -22.34 44.48 -36.97
C LEU A 64 -21.33 43.82 -36.02
N PRO A 65 -20.12 43.44 -36.48
CA PRO A 65 -19.08 42.87 -35.64
C PRO A 65 -18.56 43.90 -34.63
N VAL A 66 -18.29 43.45 -33.40
CA VAL A 66 -17.71 44.25 -32.31
C VAL A 66 -16.32 43.67 -32.00
N GLU A 67 -15.28 44.26 -32.61
CA GLU A 67 -13.90 43.74 -32.52
C GLU A 67 -13.35 43.72 -31.08
N GLU A 68 -13.63 44.74 -30.27
CA GLU A 68 -13.21 44.80 -28.86
C GLU A 68 -13.77 43.66 -27.98
N LYS A 69 -14.85 43.01 -28.44
CA LYS A 69 -15.48 41.86 -27.77
C LYS A 69 -15.29 40.56 -28.55
N SER A 70 -14.35 40.55 -29.50
CA SER A 70 -14.06 39.40 -30.33
C SER A 70 -12.65 38.92 -30.07
N LEU A 71 -12.45 37.60 -30.05
CA LEU A 71 -11.19 36.96 -29.71
C LEU A 71 -10.77 36.01 -30.83
N SER A 72 -9.53 36.14 -31.29
CA SER A 72 -8.94 35.18 -32.23
C SER A 72 -8.19 34.09 -31.46
N LEU A 73 -8.51 32.84 -31.77
CA LEU A 73 -7.84 31.65 -31.26
C LEU A 73 -7.03 31.04 -32.42
N GLN A 74 -5.72 31.27 -32.40
CA GLN A 74 -4.77 30.80 -33.43
C GLN A 74 -3.76 29.81 -32.82
N GLY A 75 -3.09 29.02 -33.65
CA GLY A 75 -2.08 28.06 -33.20
C GLY A 75 -2.66 26.96 -32.33
N ASN A 76 -1.95 26.64 -31.25
CA ASN A 76 -2.38 25.63 -30.27
C ASN A 76 -3.48 26.12 -29.31
N ALA A 77 -3.92 27.37 -29.40
CA ALA A 77 -4.90 27.94 -28.46
C ALA A 77 -6.25 27.23 -28.51
N ILE A 78 -6.72 26.82 -29.70
CA ILE A 78 -7.97 26.06 -29.85
C ILE A 78 -7.86 24.67 -29.22
N LEU A 79 -6.73 23.99 -29.42
CA LEU A 79 -6.49 22.68 -28.83
C LEU A 79 -6.47 22.77 -27.31
N LYS A 80 -5.75 23.76 -26.75
CA LYS A 80 -5.74 24.03 -25.31
C LYS A 80 -7.14 24.30 -24.75
N LEU A 81 -7.94 25.11 -25.44
CA LEU A 81 -9.32 25.37 -25.02
C LEU A 81 -10.19 24.11 -25.08
N PHE A 82 -10.04 23.30 -26.13
CA PHE A 82 -10.76 22.05 -26.28
C PHE A 82 -10.41 21.04 -25.19
N ASP A 83 -9.13 20.88 -24.86
CA ASP A 83 -8.67 20.00 -23.79
C ASP A 83 -9.16 20.49 -22.43
N ALA A 84 -9.09 21.80 -22.15
CA ALA A 84 -9.65 22.38 -20.93
C ALA A 84 -11.16 22.13 -20.82
N LEU A 85 -11.92 22.38 -21.89
CA LEU A 85 -13.37 22.13 -21.89
C LEU A 85 -13.70 20.66 -21.65
N LYS A 86 -12.98 19.73 -22.27
CA LYS A 86 -13.15 18.29 -22.01
C LYS A 86 -12.93 17.96 -20.54
N SER A 87 -11.86 18.47 -19.94
CA SER A 87 -11.55 18.22 -18.53
C SER A 87 -12.62 18.79 -17.59
N HIS A 88 -13.04 20.03 -17.82
CA HIS A 88 -14.06 20.66 -16.98
C HIS A 88 -15.45 20.06 -17.16
N ILE A 89 -15.81 19.58 -18.36
CA ILE A 89 -17.07 18.86 -18.59
C ILE A 89 -17.10 17.55 -17.81
N ALA A 90 -15.96 16.86 -17.68
CA ALA A 90 -15.91 15.57 -17.01
C ALA A 90 -16.14 15.66 -15.50
N VAL A 91 -15.90 16.81 -14.88
CA VAL A 91 -16.07 17.04 -13.43
C VAL A 91 -17.28 17.93 -13.10
N LYS A 92 -18.12 18.26 -14.09
CA LYS A 92 -19.19 19.27 -13.94
C LYS A 92 -20.28 18.90 -12.93
N ASP A 93 -20.48 17.59 -12.69
CA ASP A 93 -21.53 17.05 -11.82
C ASP A 93 -20.94 16.54 -10.48
N GLU A 94 -19.64 16.73 -10.25
CA GLU A 94 -18.93 16.26 -9.06
C GLU A 94 -18.89 17.35 -7.97
N ASN A 95 -18.75 16.93 -6.70
CA ASN A 95 -18.63 17.84 -5.55
C ASN A 95 -17.26 18.56 -5.55
N ASP A 96 -17.16 19.71 -4.88
CA ASP A 96 -15.90 20.47 -4.78
C ASP A 96 -14.71 19.60 -4.31
N GLY A 97 -13.60 19.62 -5.07
CA GLY A 97 -12.39 18.85 -4.80
C GLY A 97 -11.33 18.94 -5.89
N ASP A 98 -10.19 18.27 -5.67
CA ASP A 98 -9.10 18.14 -6.65
C ASP A 98 -9.31 16.86 -7.49
N PHE A 99 -9.30 17.00 -8.82
CA PHE A 99 -9.59 15.89 -9.74
C PHE A 99 -8.40 15.51 -10.61
N PHE A 100 -8.13 14.21 -10.71
CA PHE A 100 -7.24 13.63 -11.73
C PHE A 100 -8.06 12.96 -12.82
N LEU A 101 -7.88 13.40 -14.06
CA LEU A 101 -8.57 12.86 -15.23
C LEU A 101 -7.71 11.82 -15.92
N ILE A 102 -8.09 10.56 -15.77
CA ILE A 102 -7.44 9.44 -16.45
C ILE A 102 -8.24 9.13 -17.72
N LYS A 103 -7.67 9.41 -18.90
CA LYS A 103 -8.23 8.93 -20.16
C LYS A 103 -8.00 7.42 -20.26
N VAL A 104 -9.06 6.65 -20.03
CA VAL A 104 -9.09 5.22 -20.32
C VAL A 104 -9.62 5.08 -21.75
N ASN A 105 -8.73 4.97 -22.73
CA ASN A 105 -9.11 4.48 -24.05
C ASN A 105 -8.88 2.97 -24.04
N ASP A 106 -9.93 2.20 -24.36
CA ASP A 106 -9.86 0.75 -24.58
C ASP A 106 -9.10 -0.03 -23.49
N GLY A 107 -9.38 0.25 -22.21
CA GLY A 107 -8.76 -0.46 -21.09
C GLY A 107 -7.30 -0.09 -20.82
N THR A 108 -6.74 0.91 -21.50
CA THR A 108 -5.43 1.48 -21.20
C THR A 108 -5.56 2.89 -20.64
N ALA A 109 -5.22 3.07 -19.36
CA ALA A 109 -5.00 4.38 -18.78
C ALA A 109 -3.71 4.95 -19.37
N GLN A 110 -3.82 5.94 -20.25
CA GLN A 110 -2.64 6.66 -20.73
C GLN A 110 -2.14 7.59 -19.63
N LEU A 111 -1.25 7.07 -18.77
CA LEU A 111 -0.55 7.82 -17.72
C LEU A 111 0.66 8.60 -18.23
N ALA A 112 1.00 8.47 -19.52
CA ALA A 112 2.23 8.99 -20.12
C ALA A 112 2.32 10.52 -20.19
N GLU A 113 1.21 11.26 -20.02
CA GLU A 113 1.21 12.73 -20.01
C GLU A 113 1.40 13.34 -18.61
N HIS A 114 1.44 12.52 -17.56
CA HIS A 114 1.61 12.97 -16.18
C HIS A 114 2.97 12.54 -15.65
N ASP A 115 3.56 13.38 -14.80
CA ASP A 115 4.77 13.04 -14.07
C ASP A 115 4.55 11.74 -13.26
N PRO A 116 5.32 10.66 -13.52
CA PRO A 116 5.14 9.36 -12.85
C PRO A 116 5.16 9.46 -11.33
N GLN A 117 5.93 10.40 -10.77
CA GLN A 117 6.00 10.62 -9.33
C GLN A 117 4.69 11.21 -8.77
N SER A 118 4.10 12.16 -9.50
CA SER A 118 2.82 12.78 -9.14
C SER A 118 1.66 11.77 -9.21
N VAL A 119 1.66 10.89 -10.21
CA VAL A 119 0.68 9.80 -10.32
C VAL A 119 0.85 8.78 -9.19
N ALA A 120 2.10 8.37 -8.89
CA ALA A 120 2.39 7.44 -7.79
C ALA A 120 1.98 8.02 -6.43
N ASN A 121 2.22 9.31 -6.20
CA ASN A 121 1.83 10.00 -4.96
C ASN A 121 0.30 10.11 -4.84
N ALA A 122 -0.40 10.43 -5.94
CA ALA A 122 -1.86 10.49 -5.95
C ALA A 122 -2.47 9.10 -5.70
N LEU A 123 -1.99 8.06 -6.37
CA LEU A 123 -2.39 6.68 -6.11
C LEU A 123 -2.10 6.29 -4.66
N THR A 124 -0.92 6.61 -4.13
CA THR A 124 -0.58 6.30 -2.72
C THR A 124 -1.49 7.02 -1.75
N SER A 125 -1.87 8.27 -2.02
CA SER A 125 -2.80 9.06 -1.19
C SER A 125 -4.21 8.47 -1.20
N VAL A 126 -4.71 8.14 -2.40
CA VAL A 126 -6.01 7.49 -2.61
C VAL A 126 -6.05 6.11 -1.94
N LEU A 127 -4.98 5.32 -2.09
CA LEU A 127 -4.84 3.99 -1.47
C LEU A 127 -4.56 4.04 0.04
N SER A 128 -4.32 5.22 0.61
CA SER A 128 -4.23 5.40 2.07
C SER A 128 -5.60 5.60 2.71
N GLN A 129 -6.68 5.62 1.93
CA GLN A 129 -8.05 5.75 2.42
C GLN A 129 -8.67 4.36 2.58
N ASP A 130 -9.05 4.02 3.81
CA ASP A 130 -9.57 2.69 4.17
C ASP A 130 -10.83 2.29 3.38
N GLU A 131 -11.67 3.25 3.00
CA GLU A 131 -12.89 3.01 2.20
C GLU A 131 -12.60 2.53 0.77
N ILE A 132 -11.50 3.01 0.18
CA ILE A 132 -11.10 2.65 -1.18
C ILE A 132 -10.51 1.23 -1.18
N ILE A 133 -9.74 0.87 -0.15
CA ILE A 133 -9.25 -0.50 0.05
C ILE A 133 -10.42 -1.49 0.09
N ALA A 134 -11.51 -1.15 0.80
CA ALA A 134 -12.71 -1.99 0.89
C ALA A 134 -13.45 -2.14 -0.47
N HIS A 135 -13.49 -1.09 -1.29
CA HIS A 135 -14.13 -1.14 -2.62
C HIS A 135 -13.27 -1.86 -3.66
N LEU A 136 -11.94 -1.81 -3.53
CA LEU A 136 -10.99 -2.53 -4.39
C LEU A 136 -11.03 -4.04 -4.20
N GLN A 137 -11.51 -4.54 -3.05
CA GLN A 137 -11.70 -5.97 -2.83
C GLN A 137 -12.84 -6.56 -3.68
N ASN A 138 -13.75 -5.72 -4.16
CA ASN A 138 -14.98 -6.13 -4.86
C ASN A 138 -14.99 -5.79 -6.36
N THR A 139 -13.88 -5.32 -6.92
CA THR A 139 -13.78 -4.92 -8.33
C THR A 139 -12.95 -5.92 -9.14
N ASP A 140 -13.40 -6.21 -10.38
CA ASP A 140 -12.71 -7.05 -11.38
C ASP A 140 -11.45 -6.34 -11.92
N ILE A 141 -10.45 -6.18 -11.06
CA ILE A 141 -9.09 -5.83 -11.43
C ILE A 141 -8.45 -7.12 -11.97
N THR A 142 -7.63 -7.03 -13.02
CA THR A 142 -6.83 -8.20 -13.45
C THR A 142 -6.07 -8.76 -12.25
N ASP A 143 -6.15 -10.08 -12.02
CA ASP A 143 -5.63 -10.71 -10.80
C ASP A 143 -4.19 -10.30 -10.48
N GLU A 144 -3.38 -10.05 -11.50
CA GLU A 144 -1.99 -9.59 -11.38
C GLU A 144 -1.87 -8.18 -10.77
N LEU A 145 -2.67 -7.21 -11.22
CA LEU A 145 -2.69 -5.86 -10.67
C LEU A 145 -3.31 -5.85 -9.27
N ALA A 146 -4.37 -6.63 -9.05
CA ALA A 146 -4.98 -6.80 -7.74
C ALA A 146 -3.98 -7.40 -6.75
N ASN A 147 -3.21 -8.41 -7.16
CA ASN A 147 -2.20 -9.05 -6.33
C ASN A 147 -0.99 -8.14 -6.07
N ALA A 148 -0.51 -7.41 -7.09
CA ALA A 148 0.57 -6.44 -6.92
C ALA A 148 0.16 -5.30 -5.96
N LEU A 149 -1.08 -4.84 -6.07
CA LEU A 149 -1.66 -3.80 -5.21
C LEU A 149 -1.85 -4.30 -3.78
N LYS A 150 -2.47 -5.48 -3.59
CA LYS A 150 -2.61 -6.15 -2.30
C LYS A 150 -1.26 -6.38 -1.63
N GLY A 151 -0.24 -6.78 -2.40
CA GLY A 151 1.13 -6.96 -1.92
C GLY A 151 1.75 -5.64 -1.44
N SER A 152 1.56 -4.55 -2.19
CA SER A 152 2.07 -3.22 -1.84
C SER A 152 1.41 -2.65 -0.58
N ILE A 153 0.09 -2.79 -0.44
CA ILE A 153 -0.66 -2.37 0.75
C ILE A 153 -0.17 -3.17 1.96
N ARG A 154 -0.12 -4.51 1.85
CA ARG A 154 0.36 -5.39 2.91
C ARG A 154 1.77 -5.03 3.36
N LEU A 155 2.68 -4.75 2.42
CA LEU A 155 4.05 -4.34 2.73
C LEU A 155 4.09 -3.01 3.49
N LYS A 156 3.27 -2.03 3.09
CA LYS A 156 3.15 -0.74 3.79
C LYS A 156 2.64 -0.93 5.22
N ASP A 157 1.64 -1.77 5.41
CA ASP A 157 1.08 -2.06 6.74
C ASP A 157 2.10 -2.77 7.63
N MET A 158 2.85 -3.74 7.07
CA MET A 158 3.92 -4.43 7.80
C MET A 158 5.04 -3.47 8.21
N LYS A 159 5.43 -2.51 7.34
CA LYS A 159 6.38 -1.44 7.68
C LYS A 159 5.86 -0.57 8.81
N ALA A 160 4.61 -0.14 8.73
CA ALA A 160 3.97 0.64 9.76
C ALA A 160 3.99 -0.11 11.10
N ALA A 161 3.59 -1.38 11.12
CA ALA A 161 3.60 -2.22 12.30
C ALA A 161 5.00 -2.34 12.95
N VAL A 162 6.03 -2.62 12.15
CA VAL A 162 7.43 -2.67 12.60
C VAL A 162 7.88 -1.33 13.20
N ASN A 163 7.54 -0.21 12.54
CA ASN A 163 7.85 1.12 13.05
C ASN A 163 7.12 1.41 14.37
N ARG A 164 5.86 0.97 14.54
CA ARG A 164 5.13 1.11 15.81
C ARG A 164 5.83 0.36 16.93
N LEU A 165 6.21 -0.90 16.72
CA LEU A 165 6.96 -1.67 17.72
C LEU A 165 8.29 -0.99 18.06
N ARG A 166 9.04 -0.56 17.04
CA ARG A 166 10.30 0.17 17.24
C ARG A 166 10.10 1.43 18.09
N ASN A 167 9.03 2.18 17.85
CA ASN A 167 8.72 3.38 18.61
C ASN A 167 8.37 3.07 20.07
N HIS A 168 7.50 2.09 20.35
CA HIS A 168 7.20 1.66 21.73
C HIS A 168 8.47 1.29 22.49
N LEU A 169 9.34 0.54 21.82
CA LEU A 169 10.62 0.10 22.35
C LEU A 169 11.59 1.28 22.59
N ASN A 170 11.70 2.23 21.66
CA ASN A 170 12.56 3.40 21.81
C ASN A 170 12.05 4.37 22.88
N ASN A 171 10.73 4.50 23.02
CA ASN A 171 10.07 5.31 24.05
C ASN A 171 10.11 4.65 25.43
N GLN A 172 10.68 3.45 25.55
CA GLN A 172 10.75 2.67 26.78
C GLN A 172 9.37 2.43 27.42
N GLU A 173 8.36 2.24 26.58
CA GLU A 173 7.03 1.86 27.06
C GLU A 173 7.10 0.46 27.67
N ASN A 174 6.60 0.29 28.89
CA ASN A 174 6.73 -0.96 29.65
C ASN A 174 5.39 -1.62 30.00
N ASP A 175 4.27 -1.06 29.54
CA ASP A 175 2.96 -1.66 29.74
C ASP A 175 2.83 -2.89 28.84
N GLU A 176 2.67 -4.06 29.46
CA GLU A 176 2.53 -5.34 28.79
C GLU A 176 1.35 -5.36 27.81
N LYS A 177 0.27 -4.63 28.14
CA LYS A 177 -0.94 -4.55 27.29
C LYS A 177 -0.66 -3.92 25.92
N ILE A 178 0.28 -2.99 25.83
CA ILE A 178 0.67 -2.35 24.57
C ILE A 178 1.28 -3.39 23.63
N TYR A 179 2.19 -4.20 24.17
CA TYR A 179 2.86 -5.26 23.42
C TYR A 179 1.93 -6.43 23.10
N GLN A 180 1.03 -6.77 24.03
CA GLN A 180 -0.01 -7.77 23.77
C GLN A 180 -0.89 -7.35 22.60
N LYS A 181 -1.45 -6.14 22.64
CA LYS A 181 -2.27 -5.61 21.54
C LYS A 181 -1.52 -5.61 20.21
N TRP A 182 -0.25 -5.21 20.22
CA TRP A 182 0.57 -5.23 19.01
C TRP A 182 0.78 -6.66 18.47
N CYS A 183 1.09 -7.62 19.33
CA CYS A 183 1.29 -9.02 18.94
C CYS A 183 -0.01 -9.65 18.42
N GLU A 184 -1.16 -9.28 18.98
CA GLU A 184 -2.48 -9.77 18.53
C GLU A 184 -2.85 -9.23 17.16
N GLU A 185 -2.51 -7.97 16.88
CA GLU A 185 -2.74 -7.30 15.59
C GLU A 185 -1.76 -7.80 14.51
N TYR A 186 -0.53 -8.19 14.89
CA TYR A 186 0.55 -8.54 13.96
C TYR A 186 1.22 -9.91 14.26
N PRO A 187 0.46 -11.03 14.26
CA PRO A 187 0.98 -12.36 14.60
C PRO A 187 2.04 -12.88 13.62
N TRP A 188 2.04 -12.37 12.38
CA TRP A 188 3.03 -12.69 11.35
C TRP A 188 4.47 -12.39 11.81
N ALA A 189 4.66 -11.49 12.78
CA ALA A 189 5.99 -11.15 13.32
C ALA A 189 6.70 -12.34 13.98
N PHE A 190 5.95 -13.33 14.46
CA PHE A 190 6.49 -14.59 15.00
C PHE A 190 6.93 -15.58 13.91
N GLY A 191 6.61 -15.30 12.64
CA GLY A 191 7.04 -16.07 11.48
C GLY A 191 5.90 -16.38 10.49
N ASN A 192 6.27 -16.75 9.26
CA ASN A 192 5.33 -16.99 8.15
C ASN A 192 4.34 -18.15 8.38
N ALA A 193 4.59 -18.99 9.38
CA ALA A 193 3.71 -20.09 9.74
C ALA A 193 2.42 -19.62 10.43
N TYR A 194 2.39 -18.40 10.97
CA TYR A 194 1.25 -17.86 11.72
C TYR A 194 0.48 -16.88 10.86
N VAL A 195 -0.80 -17.18 10.63
CA VAL A 195 -1.70 -16.37 9.79
C VAL A 195 -2.90 -15.85 10.56
N VAL A 196 -3.32 -16.53 11.64
CA VAL A 196 -4.51 -16.16 12.42
C VAL A 196 -4.26 -16.40 13.92
N ASN A 197 -4.68 -15.43 14.73
CA ASN A 197 -4.77 -15.55 16.19
C ASN A 197 -6.11 -16.20 16.55
N ASP A 198 -6.12 -17.11 17.51
CA ASP A 198 -7.35 -17.71 18.00
C ASP A 198 -8.03 -16.78 19.03
N ASP A 199 -9.36 -16.67 19.00
CA ASP A 199 -10.13 -15.90 19.99
C ASP A 199 -10.21 -16.62 21.36
N ILE A 200 -9.80 -17.89 21.41
CA ILE A 200 -9.82 -18.72 22.61
C ILE A 200 -8.58 -18.42 23.46
N ARG A 201 -8.79 -17.86 24.64
CA ARG A 201 -7.73 -17.50 25.61
C ARG A 201 -7.76 -18.34 26.87
N ALA A 202 -8.95 -18.78 27.30
CA ALA A 202 -9.12 -19.66 28.45
C ALA A 202 -9.01 -21.12 27.99
N ILE A 203 -7.95 -21.79 28.42
CA ILE A 203 -7.73 -23.22 28.15
C ILE A 203 -8.17 -24.10 29.32
N SER A 204 -8.28 -23.50 30.50
CA SER A 204 -8.92 -24.06 31.68
C SER A 204 -9.52 -22.90 32.49
N PRO A 205 -10.42 -23.16 33.47
CA PRO A 205 -10.98 -22.10 34.31
C PRO A 205 -9.93 -21.26 35.06
N HIS A 206 -8.70 -21.78 35.22
CA HIS A 206 -7.62 -21.14 35.97
C HIS A 206 -6.44 -20.73 35.10
N ASP A 207 -6.49 -20.96 33.78
CA ASP A 207 -5.37 -20.72 32.86
C ASP A 207 -5.82 -19.90 31.65
N HIS A 208 -5.28 -18.68 31.59
CA HIS A 208 -5.53 -17.72 30.53
C HIS A 208 -4.20 -17.41 29.84
N LEU A 209 -4.17 -17.54 28.53
CA LEU A 209 -2.98 -17.28 27.71
C LEU A 209 -2.93 -15.82 27.26
N ASP A 210 -1.72 -15.29 27.04
CA ASP A 210 -1.58 -13.96 26.45
C ASP A 210 -1.95 -13.98 24.96
N LEU A 211 -1.40 -14.92 24.18
CA LEU A 211 -1.82 -15.21 22.81
C LEU A 211 -1.76 -16.71 22.47
N MET A 212 -2.62 -17.12 21.55
CA MET A 212 -2.64 -18.45 20.94
C MET A 212 -2.60 -18.31 19.42
N LEU A 213 -1.53 -18.78 18.78
CA LEU A 213 -1.35 -18.67 17.34
C LEU A 213 -1.58 -20.00 16.64
N SER A 214 -2.38 -19.99 15.58
CA SER A 214 -2.61 -21.16 14.73
C SER A 214 -1.55 -21.24 13.62
N ASN A 215 -0.93 -22.41 13.47
CA ASN A 215 -0.01 -22.71 12.38
C ASN A 215 -0.78 -23.28 11.17
N VAL A 216 -0.60 -22.65 10.00
CA VAL A 216 -1.30 -22.99 8.76
C VAL A 216 -1.01 -24.42 8.27
N ILE A 217 0.15 -24.98 8.60
CA ILE A 217 0.64 -26.19 7.93
C ILE A 217 0.12 -27.49 8.58
N ALA A 218 -0.43 -27.46 9.80
CA ALA A 218 -0.96 -28.68 10.43
C ALA A 218 -1.84 -28.49 11.68
N GLY A 219 -2.48 -27.32 11.88
CA GLY A 219 -3.40 -27.12 13.01
C GLY A 219 -2.73 -27.09 14.39
N PHE A 220 -1.39 -27.02 14.43
CA PHE A 220 -0.60 -26.80 15.63
C PHE A 220 -0.92 -25.42 16.21
N ARG A 221 -1.16 -25.34 17.52
CA ARG A 221 -1.35 -24.06 18.22
C ARG A 221 -0.16 -23.78 19.12
N ASP A 222 0.52 -22.67 18.86
CA ASP A 222 1.63 -22.22 19.67
C ASP A 222 1.17 -21.15 20.66
N VAL A 223 1.74 -21.20 21.86
CA VAL A 223 1.47 -20.28 22.97
C VAL A 223 2.50 -19.18 22.93
N ILE A 224 2.06 -17.93 23.04
CA ILE A 224 2.97 -16.81 23.30
C ILE A 224 2.70 -16.32 24.72
N GLU A 225 3.74 -16.30 25.53
CA GLU A 225 3.73 -15.69 26.87
C GLU A 225 4.53 -14.39 26.80
N LEU A 226 3.87 -13.28 27.14
CA LEU A 226 4.46 -11.96 27.13
C LEU A 226 4.88 -11.56 28.54
N LYS A 227 6.01 -10.88 28.62
CA LYS A 227 6.49 -10.20 29.81
C LYS A 227 7.02 -8.84 29.43
N ARG A 228 7.10 -7.92 30.39
CA ARG A 228 7.51 -6.53 30.12
C ARG A 228 8.93 -6.43 29.50
N PRO A 229 9.17 -5.45 28.61
CA PRO A 229 10.46 -5.26 27.94
C PRO A 229 11.57 -4.79 28.89
N ASN A 230 11.25 -4.18 30.04
CA ASN A 230 12.26 -3.79 31.04
C ASN A 230 12.70 -4.93 31.97
N MET A 231 12.13 -6.14 31.84
CA MET A 231 12.56 -7.26 32.67
C MET A 231 13.92 -7.80 32.22
N GLU A 232 14.74 -8.17 33.19
CA GLU A 232 16.03 -8.81 32.92
C GLU A 232 15.82 -10.23 32.39
N VAL A 233 16.55 -10.61 31.35
CA VAL A 233 16.40 -11.94 30.71
C VAL A 233 17.42 -12.93 31.27
N MET A 234 18.67 -12.49 31.45
CA MET A 234 19.76 -13.36 31.90
C MET A 234 20.73 -12.61 32.79
N ASN A 235 21.17 -13.29 33.83
CA ASN A 235 22.23 -12.84 34.71
C ASN A 235 23.55 -13.55 34.35
N TYR A 236 24.66 -12.94 34.75
CA TYR A 236 25.99 -13.55 34.62
C TYR A 236 26.49 -13.97 36.00
N ASP A 237 26.92 -15.22 36.14
CA ASP A 237 27.63 -15.70 37.32
C ASP A 237 29.13 -15.62 37.05
N SER A 238 29.82 -14.72 37.76
CA SER A 238 31.27 -14.54 37.64
C SER A 238 32.07 -15.73 38.18
N SER A 239 31.53 -16.49 39.14
CA SER A 239 32.21 -17.64 39.75
C SER A 239 32.29 -18.81 38.77
N HIS A 240 31.22 -19.04 38.01
CA HIS A 240 31.11 -20.13 37.05
C HIS A 240 31.29 -19.67 35.58
N ARG A 241 31.44 -18.36 35.36
CA ARG A 241 31.65 -17.70 34.07
C ARG A 241 30.61 -18.09 33.03
N ASN A 242 29.35 -18.07 33.42
CA ASN A 242 28.23 -18.46 32.56
C ASN A 242 27.04 -17.52 32.75
N PHE A 243 26.21 -17.45 31.72
CA PHE A 243 24.90 -16.83 31.81
C PHE A 243 23.87 -17.86 32.22
N TYR A 244 22.87 -17.41 32.98
CA TYR A 244 21.72 -18.20 33.37
C TYR A 244 20.45 -17.35 33.29
N PHE A 245 19.31 -18.00 33.13
CA PHE A 245 18.02 -17.31 33.09
C PHE A 245 17.76 -16.54 34.38
N SER A 246 17.20 -15.33 34.24
CA SER A 246 16.76 -14.55 35.40
C SER A 246 15.61 -15.26 36.14
N SER A 247 15.28 -14.74 37.33
CA SER A 247 14.09 -15.19 38.06
C SER A 247 12.81 -14.99 37.24
N GLU A 248 12.72 -13.91 36.46
CA GLU A 248 11.54 -13.57 35.68
C GLU A 248 11.35 -14.54 34.52
N VAL A 249 12.43 -14.89 33.81
CA VAL A 249 12.38 -15.92 32.77
C VAL A 249 12.06 -17.29 33.36
N SER A 250 12.63 -17.63 34.52
CA SER A 250 12.35 -18.92 35.17
C SER A 250 10.87 -19.06 35.56
N LYS A 251 10.23 -17.98 36.04
CA LYS A 251 8.78 -17.96 36.31
C LYS A 251 7.96 -18.14 35.03
N ALA A 252 8.31 -17.43 33.95
CA ALA A 252 7.63 -17.54 32.67
C ALA A 252 7.76 -18.94 32.05
N ILE A 253 8.91 -19.60 32.19
CA ILE A 253 9.11 -20.99 31.81
C ILE A 253 8.16 -21.91 32.61
N GLY A 254 8.04 -21.70 33.92
CA GLY A 254 7.08 -22.43 34.76
C GLY A 254 5.62 -22.24 34.34
N GLN A 255 5.23 -21.01 33.97
CA GLN A 255 3.90 -20.71 33.42
C GLN A 255 3.66 -21.47 32.11
N CYS A 256 4.62 -21.40 31.18
CA CYS A 256 4.55 -22.11 29.90
C CYS A 256 4.44 -23.63 30.08
N HIS A 257 5.20 -24.22 31.01
CA HIS A 257 5.08 -25.65 31.33
C HIS A 257 3.65 -26.01 31.73
N ARG A 258 3.04 -25.24 32.66
CA ARG A 258 1.66 -25.47 33.08
C ARG A 258 0.68 -25.39 31.89
N TYR A 259 0.86 -24.43 30.99
CA TYR A 259 0.00 -24.34 29.81
C TYR A 259 0.15 -25.53 28.88
N LEU A 260 1.39 -25.93 28.59
CA LEU A 260 1.67 -27.08 27.73
C LEU A 260 1.13 -28.39 28.34
N ASP A 261 1.21 -28.56 29.66
CA ASP A 261 0.61 -29.70 30.37
C ASP A 261 -0.92 -29.69 30.23
N THR A 262 -1.57 -28.53 30.47
CA THR A 262 -3.02 -28.37 30.28
C THR A 262 -3.43 -28.70 28.85
N PHE A 263 -2.71 -28.23 27.84
CA PHE A 263 -3.01 -28.57 26.45
C PHE A 263 -2.86 -30.06 26.15
N ASN A 264 -1.82 -30.72 26.69
CA ASN A 264 -1.67 -32.17 26.53
C ASN A 264 -2.83 -32.93 27.18
N GLU A 265 -3.26 -32.52 28.38
CA GLU A 265 -4.39 -33.14 29.08
C GLU A 265 -5.72 -32.93 28.33
N VAL A 266 -5.92 -31.74 27.78
CA VAL A 266 -7.12 -31.38 27.03
C VAL A 266 -7.13 -32.01 25.64
N ALA A 267 -5.99 -32.11 24.95
CA ALA A 267 -5.89 -32.80 23.66
C ALA A 267 -6.27 -34.29 23.77
N VAL A 268 -6.00 -34.93 24.91
CA VAL A 268 -6.42 -36.32 25.19
C VAL A 268 -7.95 -36.44 25.40
N LYS A 269 -8.63 -35.36 25.79
CA LYS A 269 -10.06 -35.36 26.15
C LYS A 269 -10.96 -34.55 25.19
N GLY A 270 -10.37 -33.78 24.27
CA GLY A 270 -11.02 -32.66 23.57
C GLY A 270 -11.20 -31.43 24.47
N LEU A 271 -11.05 -30.21 23.94
CA LEU A 271 -11.52 -29.01 24.65
C LEU A 271 -13.04 -29.17 24.86
N GLN A 272 -13.51 -29.11 26.12
CA GLN A 272 -14.91 -29.43 26.46
C GLN A 272 -15.93 -28.62 25.65
N ASP A 273 -15.57 -27.39 25.26
CA ASP A 273 -16.43 -26.47 24.50
C ASP A 273 -16.03 -26.32 23.03
N HIS A 274 -14.84 -26.79 22.63
CA HIS A 274 -14.26 -26.62 21.28
C HIS A 274 -13.46 -27.85 20.82
N PRO A 275 -14.10 -29.00 20.54
CA PRO A 275 -13.44 -30.25 20.18
C PRO A 275 -12.65 -30.18 18.86
N GLU A 276 -12.91 -29.19 18.00
CA GLU A 276 -12.12 -28.86 16.81
C GLU A 276 -10.73 -28.30 17.12
N VAL A 277 -10.53 -27.81 18.34
CA VAL A 277 -9.26 -27.28 18.83
C VAL A 277 -8.46 -28.41 19.45
N VAL A 278 -7.84 -29.23 18.60
CA VAL A 278 -6.86 -30.21 19.05
C VAL A 278 -5.45 -29.69 18.80
N ALA A 279 -4.88 -29.06 19.81
CA ALA A 279 -3.47 -28.66 19.81
C ALA A 279 -2.60 -29.90 20.03
N TYR A 280 -2.33 -30.67 18.97
CA TYR A 280 -1.31 -31.71 19.02
C TYR A 280 0.06 -31.03 19.20
N HIS A 281 0.87 -31.37 20.20
CA HIS A 281 2.24 -30.85 20.39
C HIS A 281 2.44 -29.31 20.31
N PRO A 282 1.81 -28.51 21.20
CA PRO A 282 2.01 -27.07 21.24
C PRO A 282 3.45 -26.71 21.63
N ARG A 283 3.96 -25.59 21.11
CA ARG A 283 5.20 -24.95 21.58
C ARG A 283 4.84 -23.65 22.30
N ALA A 284 5.71 -23.22 23.21
CA ALA A 284 5.61 -21.94 23.88
C ALA A 284 6.77 -21.02 23.49
N ILE A 285 6.46 -19.75 23.23
CA ILE A 285 7.43 -18.69 22.99
C ILE A 285 7.24 -17.64 24.07
N ILE A 286 8.29 -17.39 24.83
CA ILE A 286 8.33 -16.33 25.83
C ILE A 286 8.97 -15.10 25.19
N VAL A 287 8.29 -13.97 25.17
CA VAL A 287 8.84 -12.67 24.75
C VAL A 287 9.08 -11.81 25.98
N ILE A 288 10.34 -11.53 26.28
CA ILE A 288 10.73 -10.84 27.52
C ILE A 288 12.00 -10.02 27.33
N GLY A 289 12.01 -8.83 27.92
CA GLY A 289 13.22 -8.02 28.02
C GLY A 289 13.71 -7.40 26.71
N ARG A 290 14.84 -6.71 26.80
CA ARG A 290 15.55 -6.11 25.67
C ARG A 290 16.96 -6.68 25.54
N SER A 291 17.45 -6.75 24.31
CA SER A 291 18.81 -7.15 23.95
C SER A 291 19.58 -6.09 23.14
N HIS A 292 19.04 -4.88 22.96
CA HIS A 292 19.71 -3.80 22.19
C HIS A 292 21.12 -3.44 22.69
N ASN A 293 21.44 -3.72 23.97
CA ASN A 293 22.73 -3.44 24.60
C ASN A 293 23.54 -4.72 24.92
N TRP A 294 23.13 -5.88 24.41
CA TRP A 294 23.80 -7.14 24.71
C TRP A 294 25.11 -7.31 23.93
N SER A 295 26.09 -7.93 24.59
CA SER A 295 27.28 -8.40 23.91
C SER A 295 26.97 -9.61 23.01
N PRO A 296 27.78 -9.88 21.96
CA PRO A 296 27.65 -11.10 21.18
C PRO A 296 27.73 -12.39 22.02
N GLU A 297 28.45 -12.35 23.13
CA GLU A 297 28.51 -13.46 24.09
C GLU A 297 27.16 -13.71 24.78
N LYS A 298 26.49 -12.66 25.26
CA LYS A 298 25.17 -12.77 25.89
C LYS A 298 24.14 -13.30 24.88
N HIS A 299 24.18 -12.86 23.62
CA HIS A 299 23.35 -13.45 22.55
C HIS A 299 23.61 -14.95 22.33
N ARG A 300 24.88 -15.36 22.23
CA ARG A 300 25.26 -16.79 22.11
C ARG A 300 24.78 -17.60 23.31
N ALA A 301 24.83 -17.01 24.50
CA ALA A 301 24.35 -17.68 25.70
C ALA A 301 22.84 -17.92 25.68
N LEU A 302 22.03 -16.95 25.25
CA LEU A 302 20.59 -17.16 25.08
C LEU A 302 20.31 -18.28 24.06
N HIS A 303 21.00 -18.29 22.93
CA HIS A 303 20.88 -19.37 21.94
C HIS A 303 21.23 -20.74 22.56
N GLY A 304 22.33 -20.79 23.34
CA GLY A 304 22.71 -21.98 24.08
C GLY A 304 21.62 -22.44 25.06
N LEU A 305 21.07 -21.54 25.86
CA LEU A 305 20.01 -21.88 26.81
C LEU A 305 18.74 -22.37 26.10
N ASN A 306 18.31 -21.68 25.04
CA ASN A 306 17.15 -22.08 24.23
C ASN A 306 17.33 -23.48 23.61
N SER A 307 18.52 -23.81 23.11
CA SER A 307 18.78 -25.14 22.52
C SER A 307 18.64 -26.31 23.50
N ARG A 308 18.57 -26.03 24.80
CA ARG A 308 18.41 -27.01 25.89
C ARG A 308 16.97 -27.05 26.42
N LEU A 309 16.11 -26.14 25.98
CA LEU A 309 14.68 -26.17 26.25
C LEU A 309 13.98 -26.98 25.15
N THR A 310 13.05 -27.84 25.55
CA THR A 310 12.21 -28.60 24.61
C THR A 310 10.84 -27.93 24.54
N ASN A 311 10.39 -27.59 23.34
CA ASN A 311 9.09 -26.95 23.06
C ASN A 311 8.86 -25.59 23.73
N ILE A 312 9.84 -25.03 24.45
CA ILE A 312 9.82 -23.68 24.98
C ILE A 312 10.99 -22.92 24.38
N SER A 313 10.77 -21.69 23.95
CA SER A 313 11.84 -20.80 23.50
C SER A 313 11.68 -19.42 24.11
N VAL A 314 12.79 -18.75 24.41
CA VAL A 314 12.82 -17.39 24.96
C VAL A 314 13.41 -16.45 23.92
N MET A 315 12.69 -15.36 23.62
CA MET A 315 13.18 -14.28 22.77
C MET A 315 12.97 -12.93 23.45
N THR A 316 13.63 -11.90 22.92
CA THR A 316 13.49 -10.51 23.40
C THR A 316 12.64 -9.73 22.42
N TYR A 317 12.12 -8.57 22.83
CA TYR A 317 11.40 -7.71 21.88
C TYR A 317 12.28 -7.20 20.74
N ASP A 318 13.59 -7.09 20.94
CA ASP A 318 14.50 -6.75 19.85
C ASP A 318 14.67 -7.93 18.87
N HIS A 319 14.64 -9.19 19.34
CA HIS A 319 14.59 -10.34 18.44
C HIS A 319 13.30 -10.37 17.61
N LEU A 320 12.15 -10.10 18.23
CA LEU A 320 10.85 -10.01 17.56
C LEU A 320 10.84 -8.88 16.52
N LEU A 321 11.34 -7.69 16.89
CA LEU A 321 11.48 -6.56 15.97
C LEU A 321 12.39 -6.90 14.78
N ASN A 322 13.57 -7.47 15.03
CA ASN A 322 14.51 -7.87 13.98
C ASN A 322 13.91 -8.92 13.04
N GLN A 323 13.09 -9.84 13.56
CA GLN A 323 12.39 -10.82 12.74
C GLN A 323 11.36 -10.15 11.82
N GLY A 324 10.58 -9.19 12.36
CA GLY A 324 9.65 -8.40 11.57
C GLY A 324 10.34 -7.57 10.48
N GLU A 325 11.43 -6.88 10.82
CA GLU A 325 12.24 -6.10 9.88
C GLU A 325 12.80 -6.97 8.76
N ARG A 326 13.34 -8.15 9.07
CA ARG A 326 13.86 -9.09 8.07
C ARG A 326 12.78 -9.55 7.10
N LEU A 327 11.58 -9.84 7.60
CA LEU A 327 10.48 -10.25 6.74
C LEU A 327 10.06 -9.12 5.81
N VAL A 328 9.94 -7.90 6.33
CA VAL A 328 9.65 -6.71 5.50
C VAL A 328 10.71 -6.54 4.42
N ASN A 329 11.99 -6.59 4.77
CA ASN A 329 13.09 -6.42 3.82
C ASN A 329 13.13 -7.52 2.75
N LEU A 330 12.72 -8.75 3.07
CA LEU A 330 12.63 -9.84 2.10
C LEU A 330 11.51 -9.63 1.08
N LEU A 331 10.42 -8.97 1.50
CA LEU A 331 9.25 -8.68 0.67
C LEU A 331 9.39 -7.37 -0.10
N GLU A 332 10.34 -6.51 0.28
CA GLU A 332 10.67 -5.31 -0.48
C GLU A 332 11.27 -5.70 -1.84
N PRO A 333 10.78 -5.13 -2.95
CA PRO A 333 11.44 -5.29 -4.24
C PRO A 333 12.86 -4.71 -4.12
N ALA A 334 13.86 -5.51 -4.51
CA ALA A 334 15.25 -5.06 -4.51
C ALA A 334 15.37 -3.75 -5.31
N PRO A 335 16.15 -2.77 -4.83
CA PRO A 335 16.51 -1.61 -5.64
C PRO A 335 17.08 -2.09 -6.98
N GLU A 336 16.68 -1.48 -8.10
CA GLU A 336 17.16 -1.89 -9.45
C GLU A 336 18.69 -1.90 -9.55
N ASP A 337 19.37 -1.16 -8.68
CA ASP A 337 20.83 -1.02 -8.60
C ASP A 337 21.56 -2.22 -7.96
N LEU A 338 20.83 -3.22 -7.44
CA LEU A 338 21.39 -4.42 -6.79
C LEU A 338 21.01 -5.73 -7.50
N LYS A 339 20.59 -5.68 -8.76
CA LYS A 339 20.59 -6.89 -9.59
C LYS A 339 22.04 -7.34 -9.74
N PRO A 340 22.46 -8.52 -9.23
CA PRO A 340 23.80 -9.01 -9.52
C PRO A 340 23.92 -9.06 -11.04
N ALA A 341 24.92 -8.37 -11.58
CA ALA A 341 25.29 -8.54 -12.96
C ALA A 341 25.55 -10.05 -13.13
N ILE A 342 24.64 -10.73 -13.82
CA ILE A 342 24.92 -12.06 -14.31
C ILE A 342 26.02 -11.83 -15.35
N ASN A 343 27.27 -11.86 -14.90
CA ASN A 343 28.39 -12.07 -15.80
C ASN A 343 28.11 -13.42 -16.45
N GLN A 344 27.70 -13.38 -17.71
CA GLN A 344 27.77 -14.53 -18.60
C GLN A 344 29.25 -14.82 -18.85
N ASP A 345 29.97 -15.25 -17.81
CA ASP A 345 31.29 -15.82 -17.98
C ASP A 345 31.09 -17.25 -18.47
N SER A 346 31.31 -17.39 -19.77
CA SER A 346 31.25 -18.61 -20.54
C SER A 346 32.54 -19.41 -20.32
N SER A 347 32.73 -19.95 -19.11
CA SER A 347 33.87 -20.84 -18.81
C SER A 347 33.49 -22.12 -18.06
N TRP A 348 32.26 -22.62 -18.24
CA TRP A 348 31.94 -24.01 -17.92
C TRP A 348 32.25 -24.93 -19.11
N ASN A 349 33.53 -25.03 -19.42
CA ASN A 349 34.13 -26.12 -20.19
C ASN A 349 35.55 -26.24 -19.68
N ASP A 350 35.74 -27.08 -18.66
CA ASP A 350 36.95 -27.89 -18.41
C ASP A 350 36.96 -28.33 -16.94
N PHE A 351 36.30 -29.45 -16.68
CA PHE A 351 36.73 -30.38 -15.63
C PHE A 351 36.50 -31.80 -16.16
N GLU A 352 37.45 -32.27 -16.98
CA GLU A 352 37.88 -33.66 -16.92
C GLU A 352 38.80 -33.80 -15.71
N PHE A 353 38.40 -34.60 -14.72
CA PHE A 353 39.15 -35.68 -14.06
C PHE A 353 38.36 -36.22 -12.86
#